data_AF-A0A9X1RCS7-F1
#
_entry.id   AF-A0A9X1RCS7-F1
#
_cell.length_a   1.000
_cell.length_b   1.000
_cell.length_c   1.000
_cell.angle_alpha   90.00
_cell.angle_beta   90.00
_cell.angle_gamma   90.00
#
_symmetry.space_group_name_H-M   'P 1'
#
loop_
_entity.id
_entity.type
_entity.pdbx_description
1 polymer ?
#
loop_
_entity_poly.entity_id
_entity_poly.type
_entity_poly.pdbx_seq_one_letter_code
_entity_poly.pdbx_strand_id
1 'polypeptide(L)' 'MGRFEVLGLDTDRELIRSLAKQLAEDGADAERLRATLHQTMATELPRKGGILAALRRSPLVGTDLEVKRTRVTGRKVDL' A
#
# COMPACT_ATOMS: atom_id res chain seq x y z
N MET A 1 -22.73 -6.41 -12.99
CA MET A 1 -21.77 -5.84 -13.97
C MET A 1 -21.38 -4.42 -13.55
N GLY A 2 -20.16 -4.25 -13.02
CA GLY A 2 -19.60 -2.93 -12.74
C GLY A 2 -19.06 -2.27 -14.00
N ARG A 3 -19.18 -0.94 -14.12
CA ARG A 3 -18.51 -0.16 -15.17
C ARG A 3 -17.06 0.06 -14.76
N PHE A 4 -16.11 -0.28 -15.62
CA PHE A 4 -14.68 -0.05 -15.41
C PHE A 4 -14.04 0.62 -16.63
N GLU A 5 -13.03 1.43 -16.36
CA GLU A 5 -12.21 2.11 -17.35
C GLU A 5 -10.76 1.62 -17.23
N VAL A 6 -10.11 1.37 -18.38
CA VAL A 6 -8.73 0.88 -18.45
C VAL A 6 -7.85 1.93 -19.11
N LEU A 7 -6.91 2.44 -18.32
CA LEU A 7 -5.85 3.36 -18.73
C LEU A 7 -4.52 2.60 -18.74
N GLY A 8 -3.74 2.72 -19.82
CA GLY A 8 -2.47 2.01 -19.99
C GLY A 8 -1.91 2.17 -21.40
N LEU A 9 -0.76 1.55 -21.65
CA LEU A 9 -0.19 1.45 -23.00
C LEU A 9 -1.12 0.65 -23.91
N ASP A 10 -1.20 1.02 -25.19
CA ASP A 10 -2.10 0.34 -26.15
C ASP A 10 -1.82 -1.17 -26.24
N THR A 11 -0.55 -1.58 -26.12
CA THR A 11 -0.13 -2.99 -26.14
C THR A 11 -0.70 -3.80 -24.96
N ASP A 12 -0.86 -3.19 -23.79
CA ASP A 12 -1.31 -3.88 -22.58
C ASP A 12 -2.83 -3.75 -22.38
N ARG A 13 -3.47 -2.82 -23.10
CA ARG A 13 -4.86 -2.41 -22.86
C ARG A 13 -5.86 -3.55 -23.06
N GLU A 14 -5.64 -4.41 -24.05
CA GLU A 14 -6.51 -5.57 -24.27
C GLU A 14 -6.38 -6.61 -23.15
N LEU A 15 -5.14 -6.90 -22.73
CA LEU A 15 -4.88 -7.84 -21.63
C LEU A 15 -5.46 -7.34 -20.31
N ILE A 16 -5.27 -6.07 -19.97
CA ILE A 16 -5.81 -5.49 -18.73
C ILE A 16 -7.34 -5.46 -18.78
N ARG A 17 -7.95 -5.20 -19.94
CA ARG A 17 -9.41 -5.23 -20.12
C ARG A 17 -9.99 -6.63 -19.92
N SER A 18 -9.37 -7.66 -20.47
CA SER A 18 -9.84 -9.05 -20.30
C SER A 18 -9.76 -9.49 -18.83
N LEU A 19 -8.67 -9.14 -18.16
CA LEU A 19 -8.50 -9.37 -16.73
C LEU A 19 -9.56 -8.63 -15.89
N ALA A 20 -9.79 -7.34 -16.16
CA ALA A 20 -10.80 -6.55 -15.46
C ALA A 20 -12.21 -7.13 -15.62
N LYS A 21 -12.54 -7.65 -16.80
CA LYS A 21 -13.80 -8.34 -17.04
C LYS A 21 -13.93 -9.58 -16.15
N GLN A 22 -12.90 -10.43 -16.09
CA GLN A 22 -12.90 -11.63 -15.27
C GLN A 22 -12.98 -11.32 -13.77
N LEU A 23 -12.41 -10.19 -13.31
CA LEU A 23 -12.52 -9.72 -11.94
C LEU A 23 -13.90 -9.17 -11.58
N ALA A 24 -14.64 -8.66 -12.56
CA ALA A 24 -15.97 -8.07 -12.38
C ALA A 24 -17.10 -9.12 -12.40
N GLU A 25 -16.79 -10.38 -12.72
CA GLU A 25 -17.73 -11.50 -12.61
C GLU A 25 -17.96 -11.87 -11.14
N ASP A 26 -19.14 -12.47 -10.87
CA ASP A 26 -19.47 -13.02 -9.57
C ASP A 26 -19.18 -14.53 -9.55
N GLY A 27 -18.50 -15.04 -8.52
CA GLY A 27 -18.22 -16.47 -8.36
C GLY A 27 -16.86 -16.80 -7.75
N ALA A 28 -16.70 -18.07 -7.37
CA ALA A 28 -15.53 -18.57 -6.64
C ALA A 28 -14.20 -18.45 -7.41
N ASP A 29 -14.25 -18.44 -8.75
CA ASP A 29 -13.06 -18.22 -9.58
C ASP A 29 -12.63 -16.75 -9.56
N ALA A 30 -13.58 -15.82 -9.66
CA ALA A 30 -13.33 -14.39 -9.57
C ALA A 30 -12.82 -14.01 -8.17
N GLU A 31 -13.37 -14.60 -7.10
CA GLU A 31 -12.88 -14.42 -5.73
C GLU A 31 -11.43 -14.90 -5.55
N ARG A 32 -11.11 -16.11 -6.03
CA ARG A 32 -9.74 -16.63 -6.00
C ARG A 32 -8.78 -15.73 -6.77
N LEU A 33 -9.18 -15.26 -7.96
CA LEU A 33 -8.36 -14.37 -8.76
C LEU A 33 -8.10 -13.03 -8.05
N ARG A 34 -9.12 -12.43 -7.41
CA ARG A 34 -8.96 -11.22 -6.59
C ARG A 34 -8.00 -11.44 -5.42
N ALA A 35 -8.11 -12.57 -4.72
CA ALA A 35 -7.24 -12.91 -3.60
C ALA A 35 -5.76 -13.05 -4.05
N THR A 36 -5.51 -13.75 -5.15
CA THR A 36 -4.17 -13.91 -5.72
C THR A 36 -3.59 -12.57 -6.17
N LEU A 37 -4.35 -11.75 -6.89
CA LEU A 37 -3.89 -10.43 -7.31
C LEU A 37 -3.59 -9.53 -6.12
N HIS A 38 -4.43 -9.52 -5.09
CA HIS A 38 -4.15 -8.78 -3.85
C HIS A 38 -2.84 -9.20 -3.19
N GLN A 39 -2.52 -10.51 -3.17
CA GLN A 39 -1.26 -11.00 -2.62
C GLN A 39 -0.06 -10.59 -3.48
N THR A 40 -0.16 -10.70 -4.80
CA THR A 40 0.94 -10.34 -5.71
C THR A 40 1.18 -8.82 -5.75
N MET A 41 0.12 -8.02 -5.67
CA MET A 41 0.20 -6.56 -5.67
C MET A 41 0.43 -5.95 -4.29
N ALA A 42 0.30 -6.74 -3.21
CA ALA A 42 0.72 -6.31 -1.89
C ALA A 42 2.22 -6.05 -1.91
N THR A 43 2.58 -4.79 -2.16
CA THR A 43 3.91 -4.28 -1.86
C THR A 43 4.15 -4.58 -0.39
N GLU A 44 5.32 -5.13 -0.04
CA GLU A 44 5.68 -5.37 1.37
C GLU A 44 5.22 -4.16 2.19
N LEU A 45 4.29 -4.37 3.13
CA LEU A 45 3.88 -3.32 4.05
C LEU A 45 5.19 -2.70 4.56
N PRO A 46 5.42 -1.37 4.42
CA PRO A 46 6.71 -0.79 4.76
C PRO A 46 7.06 -1.26 6.16
N ARG A 47 8.12 -2.07 6.25
CA ARG A 47 8.37 -2.90 7.44
C ARG A 47 8.29 -2.00 8.66
N LYS A 48 7.28 -2.23 9.50
CA LYS A 48 7.13 -1.48 10.75
C LYS A 48 8.44 -1.68 11.52
N GLY A 49 9.07 -0.58 11.90
CA GLY A 49 10.37 -0.61 12.57
C GLY A 49 11.59 -0.32 11.69
N GLY A 50 11.45 0.07 10.42
CA GLY A 50 12.59 0.56 9.62
C GLY A 50 13.32 1.74 10.29
N ILE A 51 12.55 2.69 10.86
CA ILE A 51 13.09 3.82 11.63
C ILE A 51 13.78 3.33 12.91
N LEU A 52 13.16 2.40 13.65
CA LEU A 52 13.74 1.83 14.86
C LEU A 52 15.04 1.04 14.57
N ALA A 53 15.06 0.28 13.47
CA ALA A 53 16.22 -0.46 13.02
C ALA A 53 17.35 0.46 12.54
N ALA A 54 17.02 1.61 11.94
CA ALA A 54 18.01 2.65 11.62
C ALA A 54 18.60 3.27 12.90
N LEU A 55 17.77 3.62 13.88
CA LEU A 55 18.21 4.17 15.16
C LEU A 55 19.10 3.20 15.95
N ARG A 56 18.78 1.91 15.98
CA ARG A 56 19.62 0.88 16.63
C ARG A 56 20.97 0.66 15.97
N ARG A 57 21.14 1.06 14.71
CA ARG A 57 22.41 0.99 13.95
C ARG A 57 23.19 2.30 14.01
N SER A 58 22.64 3.34 14.65
CA SER A 58 23.31 4.62 14.85
C SER A 58 24.47 4.47 15.84
N PRO A 59 25.62 5.14 15.63
CA PRO A 59 26.67 5.23 16.63
C PRO A 59 26.23 5.96 17.91
N LEU A 60 25.05 6.60 17.90
CA LEU A 60 24.40 7.20 19.07
C LEU A 60 23.60 6.18 19.91
N VAL A 61 23.71 4.87 19.64
CA VAL A 61 23.04 3.87 20.47
C VAL A 61 23.59 3.97 21.91
N GLY A 62 22.71 4.15 22.90
CA GLY A 62 23.09 4.36 24.30
C GLY A 62 23.31 5.82 24.73
N THR A 63 23.20 6.79 23.82
CA THR A 63 23.02 8.20 24.25
C THR A 63 21.61 8.40 24.77
N ASP A 64 21.44 9.22 25.81
CA ASP A 64 20.13 9.52 26.38
C ASP A 64 19.33 10.37 25.39
N LEU A 65 18.50 9.71 24.58
CA LEU A 65 17.63 10.35 23.61
C LEU A 65 16.25 10.54 24.24
N GLU A 66 15.84 11.79 24.43
CA GLU A 66 14.49 12.10 24.89
C GLU A 66 13.47 11.83 23.76
N VAL A 67 13.01 10.59 23.69
CA VAL A 67 12.01 10.11 22.70
C VAL A 67 10.57 10.51 23.05
N LYS A 68 10.37 11.18 24.19
CA LYS A 68 9.07 11.72 24.59
C LYS A 68 8.78 12.98 23.79
N ARG A 69 8.03 12.82 22.70
CA ARG A 69 7.50 13.97 21.96
C ARG A 69 6.32 14.59 22.71
N THR A 70 6.46 15.83 23.15
CA THR A 70 5.37 16.62 23.71
C THR A 70 4.23 16.74 22.70
N ARG A 71 3.05 16.26 23.07
CA ARG A 71 1.84 16.42 22.25
C ARG A 71 1.31 17.83 22.47
N VAL A 72 1.43 18.66 21.44
CA VAL A 72 0.80 19.99 21.38
C VAL A 72 -0.42 19.92 20.48
N THR A 73 -1.50 20.56 20.94
CA THR A 73 -2.67 20.86 20.12
C THR A 73 -2.15 21.68 18.93
N GLY A 74 -2.24 21.15 17.71
CA GLY A 74 -1.64 21.75 16.52
C GLY A 74 -2.08 23.20 16.30
N ARG A 75 -1.39 23.91 15.41
CA ARG A 75 -1.76 25.29 15.07
C ARG A 75 -3.17 25.30 14.46
N LYS A 76 -4.00 26.28 14.82
CA LYS A 76 -5.23 26.55 14.06
C LYS A 76 -4.81 26.94 12.65
N VAL A 77 -5.23 26.14 11.68
CA VAL A 77 -5.09 26.43 10.25
C VAL A 77 -6.50 26.53 9.71
N ASP A 78 -6.80 27.63 9.03
CA ASP A 78 -8.05 27.78 8.28
C ASP A 78 -7.78 27.17 6.89
N LEU A 79 -8.56 26.14 6.52
CA LEU A 79 -8.41 25.39 5.27
C LEU A 79 -9.49 25.80 4.28
#